data_AF-A0A7X8MW56-F1
#
_entry.id   AF-A0A7X8MW56-F1
#
_cell.length_a   1.000
_cell.length_b   1.000
_cell.length_c   1.000
_cell.angle_alpha   90.00
_cell.angle_beta   90.00
_cell.angle_gamma   90.00
#
_symmetry.space_group_name_H-M   'P 1'
#
loop_
_entity.id
_entity.type
_entity.pdbx_description
1 polymer ?
#
loop_
_entity_poly.entity_id
_entity_poly.type
_entity_poly.pdbx_seq_one_letter_code
_entity_poly.pdbx_strand_id
1 'polypeptide(L)'
;MRRLLALLLVGTLAGCSLPTLEFQRTPTDERPTAPQRPVAHAYGPPLPAGSAVEEPGAEEPREINTWDIEGSLRPYASEPDLHLTIPHIMERGRIIVGVDQSQNLLSFRDSVTGELEGFEVDLAREIARDIFGDPELVDFRFVESANRASALENHEVDIIIRTMTVTRTRQQEVAFSSPYLTTDSRLLVMSNSAITGVAQLPGRTVCVTDGSTALEKARIHAPQSRILKTRSWADCLVALQQSQADAILSDDPILSGIAAQDPYTEIVGESLAAESYAVAAARSDEHLNTDGLVRQVNATIERVRADGTWWRLYDRWFAVYLATSGPPPLMYRPEDAPQPPAPEEEAP
;
A
#
# COMPACT_ATOMS: atom_id res chain seq x y z
N MET A 1 -67.30 -12.59 -85.06
CA MET A 1 -68.18 -13.75 -85.32
C MET A 1 -67.72 -14.93 -84.46
N ARG A 2 -68.68 -15.63 -83.85
CA ARG A 2 -68.62 -16.96 -83.19
C ARG A 2 -67.95 -17.09 -81.81
N ARG A 3 -68.85 -17.26 -80.83
CA ARG A 3 -68.68 -17.97 -79.54
C ARG A 3 -68.21 -19.41 -79.77
N LEU A 4 -67.47 -20.00 -78.82
CA LEU A 4 -67.74 -21.36 -78.35
C LEU A 4 -67.06 -21.68 -77.00
N LEU A 5 -67.83 -22.41 -76.20
CA LEU A 5 -67.64 -22.90 -74.84
C LEU A 5 -66.92 -24.27 -74.87
N ALA A 6 -66.65 -24.81 -73.66
CA ALA A 6 -66.37 -26.23 -73.30
C ALA A 6 -64.88 -26.65 -73.27
N LEU A 7 -64.38 -27.48 -72.35
CA LEU A 7 -64.96 -28.30 -71.28
C LEU A 7 -63.83 -28.69 -70.28
N LEU A 8 -64.21 -29.05 -69.05
CA LEU A 8 -63.37 -29.63 -67.99
C LEU A 8 -62.69 -30.95 -68.40
N LEU A 9 -61.49 -31.22 -67.83
CA LEU A 9 -61.13 -32.57 -67.37
C LEU A 9 -60.35 -32.53 -66.06
N VAL A 10 -60.78 -33.39 -65.14
CA VAL A 10 -60.37 -33.54 -63.74
C VAL A 10 -59.11 -34.41 -63.65
N GLY A 11 -58.12 -33.98 -62.86
CA GLY A 11 -56.95 -34.79 -62.50
C GLY A 11 -56.73 -34.75 -60.98
N THR A 12 -57.04 -35.85 -60.32
CA THR A 12 -56.86 -36.09 -58.88
C THR A 12 -55.39 -36.33 -58.54
N LEU A 13 -54.81 -35.54 -57.62
CA LEU A 13 -53.55 -35.88 -56.94
C LEU A 13 -53.79 -35.92 -55.43
N ALA A 14 -53.55 -37.09 -54.86
CA ALA A 14 -53.67 -37.37 -53.44
C ALA A 14 -52.62 -36.58 -52.64
N GLY A 15 -53.07 -35.79 -51.67
CA GLY A 15 -52.20 -35.13 -50.69
C GLY A 15 -51.84 -36.10 -49.56
N CYS A 16 -50.55 -36.30 -49.32
CA CYS A 16 -50.06 -36.90 -48.08
C CYS A 16 -50.11 -35.83 -46.96
N SER A 17 -50.99 -36.02 -45.98
CA SER A 17 -51.01 -35.23 -44.73
C SER A 17 -49.95 -35.77 -43.76
N LEU A 18 -48.98 -34.95 -43.39
CA LEU A 18 -48.11 -35.18 -42.22
C LEU A 18 -48.87 -34.77 -40.94
N PRO A 19 -48.67 -35.48 -39.81
CA PRO A 19 -49.33 -35.13 -38.56
C PRO A 19 -48.74 -33.84 -37.97
N THR A 20 -49.62 -32.95 -37.50
CA THR A 20 -49.26 -31.77 -36.72
C THR A 20 -48.81 -32.20 -35.32
N LEU A 21 -47.55 -31.93 -34.97
CA LEU A 21 -47.07 -31.96 -33.59
C LEU A 21 -47.69 -30.79 -32.83
N GLU A 22 -48.74 -31.06 -32.05
CA GLU A 22 -49.26 -30.12 -31.07
C GLU A 22 -48.29 -30.05 -29.88
N PHE A 23 -47.50 -28.98 -29.82
CA PHE A 23 -46.76 -28.61 -28.62
C PHE A 23 -47.75 -28.08 -27.57
N GLN A 24 -48.07 -28.89 -26.56
CA GLN A 24 -48.76 -28.42 -25.36
C GLN A 24 -47.88 -27.40 -24.64
N ARG A 25 -48.29 -26.12 -24.63
CA ARG A 25 -47.70 -25.10 -23.75
C ARG A 25 -48.27 -25.31 -22.35
N THR A 26 -47.43 -25.70 -21.40
CA THR A 26 -47.72 -25.56 -19.97
C THR A 26 -47.70 -24.07 -19.62
N PRO A 27 -48.71 -23.54 -18.90
CA PRO A 27 -48.72 -22.15 -18.45
C PRO A 27 -47.90 -22.03 -17.17
N THR A 28 -46.59 -21.85 -17.30
CA THR A 28 -45.79 -21.21 -16.25
C THR A 28 -45.55 -19.77 -16.69
N ASP A 29 -46.50 -18.90 -16.34
CA ASP A 29 -46.41 -17.45 -16.52
C ASP A 29 -45.53 -16.85 -15.41
N GLU A 30 -44.25 -17.21 -15.40
CA GLU A 30 -43.23 -16.38 -14.77
C GLU A 30 -42.38 -15.79 -15.89
N ARG A 31 -42.77 -14.59 -16.33
CA ARG A 31 -41.83 -13.75 -17.08
C ARG A 31 -40.58 -13.60 -16.22
N PRO A 32 -39.38 -13.90 -16.75
CA PRO A 32 -38.15 -13.59 -16.05
C PRO A 32 -38.21 -12.13 -15.61
N THR A 33 -38.15 -11.90 -14.31
CA THR A 33 -38.07 -10.54 -13.78
C THR A 33 -36.81 -9.93 -14.37
N ALA A 34 -36.95 -8.89 -15.18
CA ALA A 34 -35.78 -8.19 -15.69
C ALA A 34 -34.92 -7.80 -14.47
N PRO A 35 -33.60 -8.05 -14.50
CA PRO A 35 -32.74 -7.64 -13.39
C PRO A 35 -32.99 -6.16 -13.14
N GLN A 36 -33.28 -5.82 -11.88
CA GLN A 36 -33.57 -4.45 -11.49
C GLN A 36 -32.40 -3.58 -11.94
N ARG A 37 -32.60 -2.78 -12.99
CA ARG A 37 -31.62 -1.78 -13.40
C ARG A 37 -31.46 -0.83 -12.22
N PRO A 38 -30.25 -0.61 -11.68
CA PRO A 38 -30.04 0.34 -10.61
C PRO A 38 -30.62 1.70 -11.00
N VAL A 39 -31.39 2.29 -10.08
CA VAL A 39 -32.07 3.58 -10.28
C VAL A 39 -31.03 4.70 -10.34
N ALA A 40 -31.34 5.79 -11.06
CA ALA A 40 -30.51 6.97 -11.32
C ALA A 40 -29.70 7.56 -10.13
N HIS A 41 -30.09 7.30 -8.87
CA HIS A 41 -29.34 7.73 -7.69
C HIS A 41 -28.10 6.87 -7.37
N ALA A 42 -27.91 5.75 -8.07
CA ALA A 42 -26.69 4.93 -8.02
C ALA A 42 -25.56 5.45 -8.94
N TYR A 43 -25.70 6.65 -9.52
CA TYR A 43 -24.85 7.20 -10.60
C TYR A 43 -23.75 8.14 -10.08
N GLY A 44 -23.11 7.77 -8.97
CA GLY A 44 -21.75 8.27 -8.72
C GLY A 44 -20.76 7.54 -9.63
N PRO A 45 -19.57 8.08 -9.89
CA PRO A 45 -18.48 7.26 -10.40
C PRO A 45 -18.31 6.04 -9.47
N PRO A 46 -17.92 4.87 -10.00
CA PRO A 46 -17.68 3.71 -9.16
C PRO A 46 -16.58 4.03 -8.13
N LEU A 47 -16.65 3.39 -6.95
CA LEU A 47 -15.54 3.45 -6.00
C LEU A 47 -14.26 2.88 -6.65
N PRO A 48 -13.07 3.32 -6.22
CA PRO A 48 -11.82 2.74 -6.68
C PRO A 48 -11.81 1.21 -6.50
N ALA A 49 -11.15 0.50 -7.41
CA ALA A 49 -11.18 -0.96 -7.42
C ALA A 49 -10.65 -1.55 -6.10
N GLY A 50 -11.37 -2.51 -5.53
CA GLY A 50 -11.03 -3.13 -4.25
C GLY A 50 -11.39 -2.30 -3.02
N SER A 51 -12.08 -1.16 -3.17
CA SER A 51 -12.50 -0.36 -2.03
C SER A 51 -13.73 -0.95 -1.33
N ALA A 52 -13.78 -0.77 -0.01
CA ALA A 52 -14.91 -1.17 0.82
C ALA A 52 -15.27 -0.05 1.79
N VAL A 53 -16.56 0.10 2.10
CA VAL A 53 -17.03 1.04 3.12
C VAL A 53 -17.31 0.29 4.40
N GLU A 54 -16.71 0.74 5.49
CA GLU A 54 -16.98 0.31 6.85
C GLU A 54 -17.90 1.35 7.52
N GLU A 55 -19.05 0.89 8.03
CA GLU A 55 -20.00 1.76 8.71
C GLU A 55 -19.51 2.11 10.13
N PRO A 56 -19.93 3.25 10.70
CA PRO A 56 -19.47 3.70 12.02
C PRO A 56 -19.69 2.62 13.09
N GLY A 57 -18.63 2.29 13.84
CA GLY A 57 -18.67 1.27 14.90
C GLY A 57 -18.85 -0.17 14.41
N ALA A 58 -18.65 -0.47 13.13
CA ALA A 58 -18.71 -1.83 12.61
C ALA A 58 -17.57 -2.73 13.11
N GLU A 59 -16.38 -2.16 13.33
CA GLU A 59 -15.23 -2.83 13.94
C GLU A 59 -14.67 -1.98 15.09
N GLU A 60 -14.24 -2.65 16.16
CA GLU A 60 -13.54 -2.01 17.27
C GLU A 60 -12.09 -1.67 16.86
N PRO A 61 -11.55 -0.50 17.25
CA PRO A 61 -10.16 -0.16 16.96
C PRO A 61 -9.19 -1.14 17.62
N ARG A 62 -8.18 -1.54 16.87
CA ARG A 62 -7.04 -2.30 17.41
C ARG A 62 -6.04 -1.34 18.04
N GLU A 63 -5.38 -1.80 19.10
CA GLU A 63 -4.35 -1.01 19.78
C GLU A 63 -3.14 -0.74 18.87
N ILE A 64 -2.74 0.53 18.77
CA ILE A 64 -1.53 0.96 18.08
C ILE A 64 -0.46 1.27 19.13
N ASN A 65 0.26 0.25 19.59
CA ASN A 65 1.32 0.43 20.58
C ASN A 65 2.63 0.83 19.90
N THR A 66 2.99 2.12 20.02
CA THR A 66 4.23 2.72 19.51
C THR A 66 5.22 3.10 20.61
N TRP A 67 4.85 2.96 21.89
CA TRP A 67 5.66 3.39 23.03
C TRP A 67 6.44 2.25 23.70
N ASP A 68 5.98 1.00 23.60
CA ASP A 68 6.62 -0.20 24.18
C ASP A 68 7.22 -1.09 23.07
N ILE A 69 8.03 -0.48 22.21
CA ILE A 69 8.71 -1.17 21.11
C ILE A 69 10.01 -1.83 21.59
N GLU A 70 10.35 -3.00 21.06
CA GLU A 70 11.53 -3.79 21.46
C GLU A 70 12.87 -3.08 21.12
N GLY A 71 12.86 -2.17 20.14
CA GLY A 71 14.07 -1.67 19.48
C GLY A 71 14.60 -2.62 18.41
N SER A 72 15.60 -2.16 17.66
CA SER A 72 16.24 -2.88 16.55
C SER A 72 17.59 -3.49 16.94
N LEU A 73 18.20 -4.25 16.03
CA LEU A 73 19.56 -4.80 16.17
C LEU A 73 20.62 -3.73 15.89
N ARG A 74 21.68 -3.67 16.69
CA ARG A 74 22.81 -2.76 16.45
C ARG A 74 23.64 -3.20 15.24
N PRO A 75 24.27 -2.28 14.48
CA PRO A 75 25.31 -2.67 13.53
C PRO A 75 26.42 -3.48 14.20
N TYR A 76 27.17 -4.26 13.41
CA TYR A 76 28.37 -4.94 13.91
C TYR A 76 29.42 -3.92 14.37
N ALA A 77 30.25 -4.30 15.35
CA ALA A 77 31.30 -3.44 15.90
C ALA A 77 32.41 -3.10 14.90
N SER A 78 32.56 -3.91 13.85
CA SER A 78 33.49 -3.73 12.74
C SER A 78 32.82 -4.18 11.44
N GLU A 79 33.39 -3.77 10.30
CA GLU A 79 32.89 -4.13 8.97
C GLU A 79 32.80 -5.66 8.82
N PRO A 80 31.61 -6.23 8.58
CA PRO A 80 31.43 -7.66 8.43
C PRO A 80 31.80 -8.13 7.02
N ASP A 81 32.12 -9.41 6.86
CA ASP A 81 32.07 -10.05 5.55
C ASP A 81 30.59 -10.31 5.17
N LEU A 82 30.11 -9.58 4.16
CA LEU A 82 28.72 -9.68 3.69
C LEU A 82 28.40 -11.05 3.07
N HIS A 83 29.40 -11.79 2.57
CA HIS A 83 29.19 -13.17 2.12
C HIS A 83 28.86 -14.12 3.26
N LEU A 84 29.18 -13.75 4.51
CA LEU A 84 28.83 -14.53 5.71
C LEU A 84 27.53 -14.04 6.36
N THR A 85 27.27 -12.73 6.35
CA THR A 85 26.12 -12.16 7.08
C THR A 85 24.84 -12.04 6.25
N ILE A 86 24.95 -11.91 4.92
CA ILE A 86 23.84 -11.84 3.98
C ILE A 86 24.10 -12.66 2.70
N PRO A 87 24.46 -13.96 2.83
CA PRO A 87 24.96 -14.79 1.73
C PRO A 87 24.04 -14.82 0.50
N HIS A 88 22.73 -14.98 0.70
CA HIS A 88 21.77 -15.09 -0.40
C HIS A 88 21.64 -13.80 -1.22
N ILE A 89 21.75 -12.63 -0.58
CA ILE A 89 21.72 -11.34 -1.26
C ILE A 89 23.01 -11.15 -2.08
N MET A 90 24.15 -11.53 -1.51
CA MET A 90 25.45 -11.47 -2.19
C MET A 90 25.52 -12.43 -3.38
N GLU A 91 25.05 -13.67 -3.22
CA GLU A 91 24.99 -14.67 -4.30
C GLU A 91 24.09 -14.22 -5.45
N ARG A 92 22.93 -13.62 -5.12
CA ARG A 92 21.99 -13.09 -6.11
C ARG A 92 22.51 -11.83 -6.82
N GLY A 93 23.43 -11.09 -6.20
CA GLY A 93 24.04 -9.87 -6.75
C GLY A 93 23.11 -8.66 -6.81
N ARG A 94 21.98 -8.69 -6.09
CA ARG A 94 21.04 -7.56 -5.91
C ARG A 94 20.11 -7.78 -4.72
N ILE A 95 19.62 -6.69 -4.16
CA ILE A 95 18.60 -6.68 -3.09
C ILE A 95 17.20 -6.46 -3.69
N ILE A 96 16.21 -7.22 -3.23
CA ILE A 96 14.81 -7.10 -3.64
C ILE A 96 14.08 -6.26 -2.58
N VAL A 97 13.55 -5.11 -2.99
CA VAL A 97 12.96 -4.12 -2.08
C VAL A 97 11.49 -3.94 -2.40
N GLY A 98 10.61 -4.23 -1.44
CA GLY A 98 9.20 -3.95 -1.56
C GLY A 98 8.86 -2.49 -1.23
N VAL A 99 8.20 -1.82 -2.17
CA VAL A 99 7.88 -0.38 -2.14
C VAL A 99 6.44 -0.12 -2.60
N ASP A 100 5.98 1.13 -2.49
CA ASP A 100 4.86 1.63 -3.30
C ASP A 100 5.37 2.13 -4.66
N GLN A 101 4.46 2.41 -5.59
CA GLN A 101 4.76 3.06 -6.87
C GLN A 101 3.86 4.27 -7.16
N SER A 102 3.04 4.66 -6.18
CA SER A 102 2.02 5.71 -6.30
C SER A 102 2.11 6.78 -5.19
N GLN A 103 2.96 6.60 -4.19
CA GLN A 103 3.14 7.57 -3.10
C GLN A 103 4.17 8.62 -3.51
N ASN A 104 3.68 9.71 -4.12
CA ASN A 104 4.52 10.83 -4.53
C ASN A 104 5.45 11.30 -3.41
N LEU A 105 6.68 11.69 -3.75
CA LEU A 105 7.78 12.07 -2.84
C LEU A 105 8.38 10.92 -2.01
N LEU A 106 7.68 9.81 -1.79
CA LEU A 106 8.15 8.66 -1.01
C LEU A 106 8.65 7.52 -1.90
N SER A 107 7.74 6.89 -2.64
CA SER A 107 8.05 5.91 -3.68
C SER A 107 6.95 5.96 -4.74
N PHE A 108 7.30 6.55 -5.87
CA PHE A 108 6.40 6.73 -6.99
C PHE A 108 7.11 6.51 -8.32
N ARG A 109 6.33 6.15 -9.34
CA ARG A 109 6.82 6.14 -10.71
C ARG A 109 6.70 7.54 -11.29
N ASP A 110 7.83 8.14 -11.66
CA ASP A 110 7.82 9.42 -12.35
C ASP A 110 7.12 9.27 -13.71
N SER A 111 6.22 10.21 -14.00
CA SER A 111 5.38 10.15 -15.19
C SER A 111 6.13 10.52 -16.49
N VAL A 112 7.29 11.16 -16.38
CA VAL A 112 8.10 11.62 -17.52
C VAL A 112 9.18 10.60 -17.86
N THR A 113 9.95 10.15 -16.87
CA THR A 113 11.05 9.19 -17.02
C THR A 113 10.57 7.75 -17.00
N GLY A 114 9.47 7.47 -16.29
CA GLY A 114 8.99 6.12 -16.01
C GLY A 114 9.79 5.39 -14.93
N GLU A 115 10.79 6.03 -14.34
CA GLU A 115 11.64 5.46 -13.29
C GLU A 115 10.94 5.52 -11.93
N LEU A 116 11.34 4.64 -11.01
CA LEU A 116 10.94 4.77 -9.62
C LEU A 116 11.83 5.83 -8.94
N GLU A 117 11.19 6.74 -8.24
CA GLU A 117 11.82 7.86 -7.53
C GLU A 117 11.12 8.11 -6.19
N GLY A 118 11.78 8.87 -5.32
CA GLY A 118 11.27 9.27 -4.02
C GLY A 118 12.25 8.96 -2.89
N PHE A 119 11.94 9.45 -1.70
CA PHE A 119 12.78 9.31 -0.51
C PHE A 119 13.10 7.85 -0.18
N GLU A 120 12.11 6.95 -0.25
CA GLU A 120 12.27 5.53 0.09
C GLU A 120 13.04 4.76 -0.98
N VAL A 121 12.88 5.17 -2.25
CA VAL A 121 13.68 4.64 -3.38
C VAL A 121 15.14 5.05 -3.23
N ASP A 122 15.40 6.32 -2.90
CA ASP A 122 16.77 6.80 -2.69
C ASP A 122 17.41 6.16 -1.45
N LEU A 123 16.64 5.91 -0.37
CA LEU A 123 17.12 5.16 0.79
C LEU A 123 17.45 3.70 0.43
N ALA A 124 16.63 3.04 -0.39
CA ALA A 124 16.92 1.69 -0.89
C ALA A 124 18.21 1.65 -1.71
N ARG A 125 18.44 2.65 -2.57
CA ARG A 125 19.69 2.82 -3.33
C ARG A 125 20.90 3.01 -2.43
N GLU A 126 20.76 3.73 -1.31
CA GLU A 126 21.84 3.88 -0.33
C GLU A 126 22.16 2.56 0.40
N ILE A 127 21.15 1.71 0.66
CA ILE A 127 21.37 0.36 1.19
C ILE A 127 22.11 -0.51 0.18
N ALA A 128 21.71 -0.49 -1.10
CA ALA A 128 22.40 -1.23 -2.15
C ALA A 128 23.84 -0.73 -2.37
N ARG A 129 24.07 0.58 -2.30
CA ARG A 129 25.41 1.17 -2.35
C ARG A 129 26.30 0.59 -1.25
N ASP A 130 25.80 0.45 -0.03
CA ASP A 130 26.59 -0.07 1.09
C ASP A 130 26.82 -1.58 0.99
N ILE A 131 25.91 -2.33 0.36
CA ILE A 131 26.06 -3.79 0.18
C ILE A 131 27.00 -4.11 -1.00
N PHE A 132 26.86 -3.41 -2.12
CA PHE A 132 27.49 -3.80 -3.39
C PHE A 132 28.48 -2.78 -3.95
N GLY A 133 28.54 -1.56 -3.39
CA GLY A 133 29.25 -0.43 -4.00
C GLY A 133 28.52 0.19 -5.20
N ASP A 134 27.34 -0.33 -5.58
CA ASP A 134 26.54 0.13 -6.71
C ASP A 134 25.07 0.34 -6.27
N PRO A 135 24.55 1.59 -6.31
CA PRO A 135 23.18 1.90 -5.91
C PRO A 135 22.12 1.28 -6.84
N GLU A 136 22.47 0.88 -8.06
CA GLU A 136 21.50 0.36 -9.04
C GLU A 136 21.25 -1.14 -8.90
N LEU A 137 21.94 -1.83 -7.99
CA LEU A 137 21.72 -3.26 -7.69
C LEU A 137 20.52 -3.49 -6.76
N VAL A 138 19.38 -2.91 -7.15
CA VAL A 138 18.08 -3.01 -6.48
C VAL A 138 17.01 -3.52 -7.46
N ASP A 139 16.20 -4.48 -7.02
CA ASP A 139 15.01 -4.99 -7.72
C ASP A 139 13.75 -4.59 -6.94
N PHE A 140 13.06 -3.55 -7.42
CA PHE A 140 11.88 -3.02 -6.74
C PHE A 140 10.62 -3.84 -7.04
N ARG A 141 9.84 -4.15 -5.99
CA ARG A 141 8.57 -4.88 -6.07
C ARG A 141 7.45 -4.05 -5.45
N PHE A 142 6.33 -3.93 -6.15
CA PHE A 142 5.14 -3.29 -5.58
C PHE A 142 4.48 -4.22 -4.56
N VAL A 143 4.27 -3.74 -3.33
CA VAL A 143 3.65 -4.54 -2.25
C VAL A 143 2.57 -3.72 -1.58
N GLU A 144 1.28 -4.08 -1.72
CA GLU A 144 0.18 -3.34 -1.06
C GLU A 144 0.36 -3.25 0.47
N SER A 145 -0.17 -2.19 1.08
CA SER A 145 0.03 -1.90 2.51
C SER A 145 -0.40 -3.05 3.44
N ALA A 146 -1.46 -3.78 3.06
CA ALA A 146 -1.97 -4.94 3.78
C ALA A 146 -1.11 -6.20 3.63
N ASN A 147 -0.26 -6.28 2.59
CA ASN A 147 0.54 -7.46 2.24
C ASN A 147 2.03 -7.33 2.61
N ARG A 148 2.43 -6.25 3.31
CA ARG A 148 3.84 -6.00 3.66
C ARG A 148 4.47 -7.13 4.48
N ALA A 149 3.78 -7.60 5.51
CA ALA A 149 4.29 -8.66 6.38
C ALA A 149 4.35 -10.00 5.65
N SER A 150 3.30 -10.37 4.91
CA SER A 150 3.25 -11.62 4.16
C SER A 150 4.26 -11.67 3.01
N ALA A 151 4.54 -10.54 2.34
CA ALA A 151 5.59 -10.49 1.31
C ALA A 151 6.99 -10.80 1.87
N LEU A 152 7.26 -10.41 3.12
CA LEU A 152 8.51 -10.75 3.82
C LEU A 152 8.51 -12.21 4.27
N GLU A 153 7.41 -12.68 4.87
CA GLU A 153 7.23 -14.07 5.33
C GLU A 153 7.36 -15.07 4.16
N ASN A 154 6.81 -14.74 3.00
CA ASN A 154 6.88 -15.56 1.79
C ASN A 154 8.20 -15.40 1.01
N HIS A 155 9.13 -14.58 1.50
CA HIS A 155 10.40 -14.26 0.83
C HIS A 155 10.24 -13.72 -0.60
N GLU A 156 9.16 -12.99 -0.87
CA GLU A 156 8.94 -12.30 -2.15
C GLU A 156 9.86 -11.08 -2.30
N VAL A 157 10.27 -10.49 -1.16
CA VAL A 157 11.21 -9.37 -1.05
C VAL A 157 12.15 -9.59 0.14
N ASP A 158 13.34 -8.98 0.12
CA ASP A 158 14.28 -9.06 1.25
C ASP A 158 13.93 -8.05 2.34
N ILE A 159 13.55 -6.85 1.92
CA ILE A 159 13.16 -5.75 2.80
C ILE A 159 11.94 -4.99 2.28
N ILE A 160 11.22 -4.34 3.18
CA ILE A 160 10.15 -3.39 2.88
C ILE A 160 10.60 -1.98 3.30
N ILE A 161 10.57 -1.03 2.37
CA ILE A 161 10.72 0.40 2.62
C ILE A 161 9.48 1.09 2.04
N ARG A 162 8.39 1.08 2.81
CA ARG A 162 7.05 1.51 2.38
C ARG A 162 6.22 2.00 3.55
N THR A 163 6.53 3.20 4.03
CA THR A 163 5.80 3.93 5.08
C THR A 163 5.31 3.01 6.21
N MET A 164 6.20 2.18 6.74
CA MET A 164 5.85 1.12 7.69
C MET A 164 6.14 1.56 9.11
N THR A 165 5.10 2.01 9.81
CA THR A 165 5.17 2.37 11.22
C THR A 165 5.58 1.18 12.07
N VAL A 166 6.60 1.39 12.92
CA VAL A 166 7.00 0.44 13.96
C VAL A 166 5.91 0.40 15.04
N THR A 167 5.32 -0.79 15.24
CA THR A 167 4.39 -1.06 16.34
C THR A 167 4.77 -2.35 17.03
N ARG A 168 4.41 -2.48 18.32
CA ARG A 168 4.68 -3.71 19.08
C ARG A 168 4.07 -4.95 18.43
N THR A 169 2.86 -4.84 17.89
CA THR A 169 2.19 -5.94 17.18
C THR A 169 2.98 -6.34 15.93
N ARG A 170 3.41 -5.37 15.11
CA ARG A 170 4.18 -5.68 13.89
C ARG A 170 5.56 -6.27 14.22
N GLN A 171 6.19 -5.88 15.32
CA GLN A 171 7.45 -6.49 15.77
C GLN A 171 7.32 -7.99 16.12
N GLN A 172 6.11 -8.50 16.34
CA GLN A 172 5.89 -9.93 16.50
C GLN A 172 5.94 -10.68 15.16
N GLU A 173 5.63 -10.00 14.06
CA GLU A 173 5.52 -10.56 12.70
C GLU A 173 6.80 -10.33 11.87
N VAL A 174 7.42 -9.16 12.00
CA VAL A 174 8.59 -8.74 11.20
C VAL A 174 9.68 -8.15 12.09
N ALA A 175 10.92 -8.18 11.60
CA ALA A 175 12.03 -7.44 12.21
C ALA A 175 12.08 -6.03 11.61
N PHE A 176 12.36 -5.02 12.45
CA PHE A 176 12.51 -3.63 11.99
C PHE A 176 13.94 -3.14 12.17
N SER A 177 14.38 -2.26 11.29
CA SER A 177 15.52 -1.37 11.49
C SER A 177 15.23 -0.33 12.58
N SER A 178 16.24 0.47 12.95
CA SER A 178 16.01 1.76 13.58
C SER A 178 15.17 2.64 12.65
N PRO A 179 14.34 3.56 13.18
CA PRO A 179 13.55 4.45 12.34
C PRO A 179 14.39 5.30 11.39
N TYR A 180 13.86 5.57 10.19
CA TYR A 180 14.45 6.48 9.21
C TYR A 180 13.65 7.77 9.03
N LEU A 181 12.37 7.82 9.43
CA LEU A 181 11.54 9.03 9.33
C LEU A 181 10.55 9.10 10.51
N THR A 182 10.43 10.27 11.14
CA THR A 182 9.35 10.60 12.06
C THR A 182 8.24 11.31 11.29
N THR A 183 6.99 10.99 11.63
CA THR A 183 5.81 11.49 10.93
C THR A 183 4.71 11.85 11.93
N ASP A 184 3.78 12.69 11.50
CA ASP A 184 2.60 13.09 12.26
C ASP A 184 1.33 12.73 11.47
N SER A 185 0.42 11.99 12.09
CA SER A 185 -0.87 11.68 11.48
C SER A 185 -1.81 12.87 11.52
N ARG A 186 -2.33 13.25 10.35
CA ARG A 186 -3.17 14.42 10.14
C ARG A 186 -4.31 14.12 9.16
N LEU A 187 -5.05 15.16 8.78
CA LEU A 187 -6.10 15.09 7.77
C LEU A 187 -5.68 15.86 6.52
N LEU A 188 -6.10 15.38 5.37
CA LEU A 188 -6.08 16.14 4.12
C LEU A 188 -7.50 16.23 3.57
N VAL A 189 -7.89 17.43 3.15
CA VAL A 189 -9.24 17.75 2.65
C VAL A 189 -9.13 18.59 1.37
N MET A 190 -10.24 18.75 0.65
CA MET A 190 -10.30 19.77 -0.41
C MET A 190 -10.20 21.18 0.21
N SER A 191 -9.50 22.12 -0.44
CA SER A 191 -9.29 23.49 0.08
C SER A 191 -10.56 24.33 0.25
N ASN A 192 -11.69 23.88 -0.28
CA ASN A 192 -13.00 24.50 -0.07
C ASN A 192 -13.81 23.83 1.06
N SER A 193 -13.23 22.86 1.75
CA SER A 193 -13.86 22.15 2.85
C SER A 193 -13.97 23.04 4.10
N ALA A 194 -15.01 22.81 4.90
CA ALA A 194 -15.14 23.42 6.22
C ALA A 194 -14.48 22.57 7.33
N ILE A 195 -13.90 21.41 6.98
CA ILE A 195 -13.24 20.52 7.94
C ILE A 195 -11.86 21.09 8.26
N THR A 196 -11.63 21.38 9.53
CA THR A 196 -10.32 21.88 10.01
C THR A 196 -9.67 20.90 10.99
N GLY A 197 -10.31 19.77 11.29
CA GLY A 197 -9.85 18.77 12.23
C GLY A 197 -10.87 17.66 12.46
N VAL A 198 -10.52 16.70 13.33
CA VAL A 198 -11.34 15.50 13.59
C VAL A 198 -12.72 15.79 14.18
N ALA A 199 -12.89 16.92 14.87
CA ALA A 199 -14.16 17.33 15.45
C ALA A 199 -15.28 17.56 14.41
N GLN A 200 -14.94 17.80 13.15
CA GLN A 200 -15.90 17.96 12.05
C GLN A 200 -16.16 16.69 11.23
N LEU A 201 -15.56 15.56 11.60
CA LEU A 201 -15.73 14.28 10.90
C LEU A 201 -17.02 13.49 11.24
N PRO A 202 -17.74 13.68 12.36
CA PRO A 202 -18.98 12.93 12.60
C PRO A 202 -19.97 13.00 11.43
N GLY A 203 -20.43 11.84 10.95
CA GLY A 203 -21.33 11.72 9.81
C GLY A 203 -20.69 11.93 8.43
N ARG A 204 -19.37 12.14 8.37
CA ARG A 204 -18.58 12.25 7.12
C ARG A 204 -17.97 10.91 6.72
N THR A 205 -17.36 10.87 5.54
CA THR A 205 -16.59 9.73 5.06
C THR A 205 -15.10 10.03 5.11
N VAL A 206 -14.34 9.21 5.83
CA VAL A 206 -12.88 9.30 5.93
C VAL A 206 -12.25 8.19 5.09
N CYS A 207 -11.35 8.56 4.18
CA CYS A 207 -10.60 7.59 3.39
C CYS A 207 -9.29 7.21 4.07
N VAL A 208 -9.00 5.91 4.07
CA VAL A 208 -7.76 5.32 4.58
C VAL A 208 -7.34 4.16 3.67
N THR A 209 -6.08 3.71 3.75
CA THR A 209 -5.67 2.45 3.13
C THR A 209 -5.88 1.27 4.08
N ASP A 210 -6.28 0.14 3.52
CA ASP A 210 -6.47 -1.08 4.30
C ASP A 210 -5.12 -1.60 4.87
N GLY A 211 -5.16 -2.18 6.06
CA GLY A 211 -3.96 -2.63 6.79
C GLY A 211 -3.03 -1.51 7.30
N SER A 212 -3.45 -0.25 7.26
CA SER A 212 -2.67 0.89 7.76
C SER A 212 -2.95 1.18 9.25
N THR A 213 -2.01 1.87 9.92
CA THR A 213 -2.27 2.44 11.25
C THR A 213 -3.32 3.55 11.20
N ALA A 214 -3.43 4.25 10.06
CA ALA A 214 -4.45 5.26 9.83
C ALA A 214 -5.89 4.71 9.89
N LEU A 215 -6.10 3.45 9.48
CA LEU A 215 -7.41 2.79 9.65
C LEU A 215 -7.80 2.71 11.12
N GLU A 216 -6.89 2.23 11.97
CA GLU A 216 -7.15 2.13 13.41
C GLU A 216 -7.29 3.53 14.04
N LYS A 217 -6.50 4.52 13.61
CA LYS A 217 -6.67 5.92 14.04
C LYS A 217 -8.02 6.51 13.61
N ALA A 218 -8.52 6.18 12.43
CA ALA A 218 -9.85 6.62 11.99
C ALA A 218 -10.94 6.04 12.91
N ARG A 219 -10.83 4.76 13.31
CA ARG A 219 -11.74 4.16 14.28
C ARG A 219 -11.66 4.82 15.66
N ILE A 220 -10.48 5.23 16.10
CA ILE A 220 -10.26 5.89 17.41
C ILE A 220 -10.75 7.35 17.41
N HIS A 221 -10.31 8.13 16.43
CA HIS A 221 -10.48 9.59 16.44
C HIS A 221 -11.71 10.07 15.65
N ALA A 222 -12.26 9.24 14.77
CA ALA A 222 -13.42 9.56 13.96
C ALA A 222 -14.52 8.45 14.02
N PRO A 223 -14.87 7.92 15.22
CA PRO A 223 -15.70 6.72 15.38
C PRO A 223 -17.13 6.85 14.83
N GLN A 224 -17.59 8.08 14.60
CA GLN A 224 -18.91 8.40 14.04
C GLN A 224 -18.89 8.63 12.52
N SER A 225 -17.77 8.35 11.87
CA SER A 225 -17.56 8.55 10.43
C SER A 225 -17.63 7.20 9.71
N ARG A 226 -18.07 7.22 8.46
CA ARG A 226 -17.90 6.07 7.57
C ARG A 226 -16.42 6.00 7.18
N ILE A 227 -15.86 4.80 7.10
CA ILE A 227 -14.47 4.62 6.69
C ILE A 227 -14.46 4.00 5.28
N LEU A 228 -13.96 4.74 4.30
CA LEU A 228 -13.69 4.21 2.96
C LEU A 228 -12.28 3.60 2.96
N LYS A 229 -12.22 2.27 3.00
CA LYS A 229 -10.98 1.50 2.90
C LYS A 229 -10.62 1.32 1.44
N THR A 230 -9.42 1.72 1.06
CA THR A 230 -8.87 1.61 -0.30
C THR A 230 -7.58 0.79 -0.31
N ARG A 231 -7.10 0.42 -1.50
CA ARG A 231 -5.85 -0.34 -1.64
C ARG A 231 -4.60 0.54 -1.64
N SER A 232 -4.72 1.79 -2.11
CA SER A 232 -3.62 2.74 -2.23
C SER A 232 -4.03 4.15 -1.81
N TRP A 233 -3.06 4.98 -1.45
CA TRP A 233 -3.33 6.38 -1.11
C TRP A 233 -3.75 7.20 -2.33
N ALA A 234 -3.30 6.82 -3.52
CA ALA A 234 -3.77 7.40 -4.78
C ALA A 234 -5.27 7.14 -5.00
N ASP A 235 -5.78 5.97 -4.62
CA ASP A 235 -7.22 5.68 -4.65
C ASP A 235 -7.99 6.59 -3.68
N CYS A 236 -7.42 6.91 -2.52
CA CYS A 236 -8.02 7.90 -1.61
C CYS A 236 -8.05 9.32 -2.20
N LEU A 237 -7.00 9.75 -2.91
CA LEU A 237 -7.02 11.02 -3.62
C LEU A 237 -8.13 11.04 -4.69
N VAL A 238 -8.25 9.97 -5.47
CA VAL A 238 -9.34 9.84 -6.47
C VAL A 238 -10.71 9.90 -5.79
N ALA A 239 -10.90 9.19 -4.67
CA ALA A 239 -12.15 9.21 -3.92
C ALA A 239 -12.48 10.61 -3.36
N LEU A 240 -11.48 11.33 -2.86
CA LEU A 240 -11.62 12.71 -2.39
C LEU A 240 -12.04 13.65 -3.54
N GLN A 241 -11.35 13.58 -4.68
CA GLN A 241 -11.64 14.38 -5.88
C GLN A 241 -13.05 14.12 -6.43
N GLN A 242 -13.52 12.88 -6.32
CA GLN A 242 -14.86 12.47 -6.75
C GLN A 242 -15.94 12.73 -5.68
N SER A 243 -15.61 13.39 -4.57
CA SER A 243 -16.51 13.62 -3.44
C SER A 243 -17.12 12.33 -2.86
N GLN A 244 -16.40 11.21 -2.99
CA GLN A 244 -16.74 9.93 -2.36
C GLN A 244 -16.20 9.84 -0.92
N ALA A 245 -15.19 10.66 -0.60
CA ALA A 245 -14.69 10.89 0.75
C ALA A 245 -14.64 12.40 1.04
N ASP A 246 -14.80 12.77 2.31
CA ASP A 246 -14.71 14.16 2.78
C ASP A 246 -13.31 14.53 3.28
N ALA A 247 -12.53 13.54 3.71
CA ALA A 247 -11.17 13.69 4.22
C ALA A 247 -10.35 12.41 3.99
N ILE A 248 -9.04 12.56 3.87
CA ILE A 248 -8.06 11.46 3.95
C ILE A 248 -7.37 11.58 5.30
N LEU A 249 -7.31 10.49 6.07
CA LEU A 249 -6.52 10.41 7.30
C LEU A 249 -5.25 9.61 7.01
N SER A 250 -4.09 10.22 7.17
CA SER A 250 -2.79 9.58 6.97
C SER A 250 -1.67 10.40 7.60
N ASP A 251 -0.44 9.93 7.43
CA ASP A 251 0.76 10.59 7.93
C ASP A 251 1.21 11.73 6.99
N ASP A 252 1.80 12.77 7.57
CA ASP A 252 2.14 13.99 6.86
C ASP A 252 3.04 13.84 5.62
N PRO A 253 3.99 12.89 5.48
CA PRO A 253 4.74 12.73 4.23
C PRO A 253 3.87 12.18 3.11
N ILE A 254 2.93 11.27 3.44
CA ILE A 254 1.96 10.75 2.48
C ILE A 254 1.03 11.88 2.03
N LEU A 255 0.48 12.63 2.99
CA LEU A 255 -0.41 13.75 2.69
C LEU A 255 0.30 14.86 1.92
N SER A 256 1.59 15.12 2.18
CA SER A 256 2.39 16.08 1.42
C SER A 256 2.55 15.67 -0.04
N GLY A 257 2.76 14.37 -0.30
CA GLY A 257 2.83 13.84 -1.66
C GLY A 257 1.51 14.01 -2.41
N ILE A 258 0.38 13.77 -1.73
CA ILE A 258 -0.97 14.00 -2.27
C ILE A 258 -1.20 15.49 -2.57
N ALA A 259 -0.87 16.38 -1.63
CA ALA A 259 -1.00 17.82 -1.81
C ALA A 259 -0.10 18.38 -2.94
N ALA A 260 1.07 17.77 -3.13
CA ALA A 260 1.94 18.07 -4.27
C ALA A 260 1.34 17.64 -5.61
N GLN A 261 0.56 16.56 -5.64
CA GLN A 261 -0.14 16.08 -6.84
C GLN A 261 -1.41 16.88 -7.13
N ASP A 262 -2.14 17.29 -6.09
CA ASP A 262 -3.39 18.05 -6.20
C ASP A 262 -3.35 19.34 -5.36
N PRO A 263 -3.09 20.51 -5.99
CA PRO A 263 -3.01 21.79 -5.30
C PRO A 263 -4.37 22.32 -4.80
N TYR A 264 -5.47 21.63 -5.08
CA TYR A 264 -6.81 21.94 -4.52
C TYR A 264 -7.08 21.20 -3.21
N THR A 265 -6.04 20.62 -2.61
CA THR A 265 -6.12 19.98 -1.31
C THR A 265 -5.26 20.71 -0.28
N GLU A 266 -5.60 20.54 0.99
CA GLU A 266 -4.86 21.12 2.10
C GLU A 266 -4.79 20.15 3.29
N ILE A 267 -3.64 20.17 3.98
CA ILE A 267 -3.43 19.41 5.21
C ILE A 267 -3.94 20.24 6.39
N VAL A 268 -4.87 19.68 7.17
CA VAL A 268 -5.57 20.35 8.27
C VAL A 268 -5.52 19.53 9.57
N GLY A 269 -5.94 20.16 10.67
CA GLY A 269 -5.97 19.55 12.00
C GLY A 269 -4.63 19.51 12.69
N GLU A 270 -4.64 19.30 14.00
CA GLU A 270 -3.43 19.04 14.78
C GLU A 270 -2.91 17.61 14.51
N SER A 271 -1.67 17.33 14.93
CA SER A 271 -1.18 15.94 14.92
C SER A 271 -2.03 15.07 15.85
N LEU A 272 -2.53 13.96 15.31
CA LEU A 272 -3.30 12.96 16.07
C LEU A 272 -2.38 11.98 16.79
N ALA A 273 -1.25 11.65 16.17
CA ALA A 273 -0.25 10.73 16.70
C ALA A 273 1.06 10.89 15.94
N ALA A 274 2.17 10.94 16.67
CA ALA A 274 3.49 10.81 16.09
C ALA A 274 3.81 9.32 15.81
N GLU A 275 4.37 9.04 14.64
CA GLU A 275 4.76 7.72 14.20
C GLU A 275 6.20 7.70 13.69
N SER A 276 6.80 6.50 13.66
CA SER A 276 8.17 6.29 13.20
C SER A 276 8.19 5.19 12.15
N TYR A 277 8.65 5.52 10.95
CA TYR A 277 8.85 4.56 9.87
C TYR A 277 10.21 3.91 9.98
N ALA A 278 10.26 2.60 9.77
CA ALA A 278 11.48 1.82 9.71
C ALA A 278 11.44 0.83 8.54
N VAL A 279 12.62 0.38 8.12
CA VAL A 279 12.75 -0.70 7.15
C VAL A 279 12.38 -2.00 7.83
N ALA A 280 11.51 -2.80 7.22
CA ALA A 280 11.17 -4.12 7.75
C ALA A 280 11.87 -5.23 6.96
N ALA A 281 12.24 -6.30 7.64
CA ALA A 281 12.73 -7.55 7.08
C ALA A 281 11.94 -8.72 7.68
N ALA A 282 11.98 -9.90 7.05
CA ALA A 282 11.45 -11.11 7.68
C ALA A 282 12.15 -11.33 9.04
N ARG A 283 11.46 -11.90 10.02
CA ARG A 283 12.13 -12.27 11.28
C ARG A 283 13.07 -13.45 11.02
N SER A 284 14.21 -13.46 11.70
CA SER A 284 15.07 -14.63 11.71
C SER A 284 14.33 -15.83 12.30
N ASP A 285 14.42 -16.97 11.63
CA ASP A 285 13.89 -18.25 12.08
C ASP A 285 14.92 -19.38 11.83
N GLU A 286 14.49 -20.63 11.96
CA GLU A 286 15.35 -21.81 11.78
C GLU A 286 15.81 -22.02 10.32
N HIS A 287 15.15 -21.38 9.35
CA HIS A 287 15.36 -21.55 7.92
C HIS A 287 16.07 -20.36 7.28
N LEU A 288 15.84 -19.14 7.78
CA LEU A 288 16.44 -17.92 7.27
C LEU A 288 16.90 -17.02 8.42
N ASN A 289 18.19 -16.73 8.46
CA ASN A 289 18.74 -15.71 9.35
C ASN A 289 18.78 -14.36 8.63
N THR A 290 17.98 -13.40 9.09
CA THR A 290 17.92 -12.03 8.56
C THR A 290 18.58 -11.01 9.48
N ASP A 291 19.14 -11.42 10.63
CA ASP A 291 19.77 -10.51 11.59
C ASP A 291 20.91 -9.73 10.92
N GLY A 292 21.74 -10.41 10.12
CA GLY A 292 22.81 -9.78 9.36
C GLY A 292 22.31 -8.67 8.44
N LEU A 293 21.16 -8.88 7.77
CA LEU A 293 20.52 -7.90 6.91
C LEU A 293 19.99 -6.71 7.71
N VAL A 294 19.29 -6.94 8.83
CA VAL A 294 18.79 -5.85 9.69
C VAL A 294 19.95 -5.02 10.23
N ARG A 295 21.04 -5.66 10.66
CA ARG A 295 22.26 -4.97 11.12
C ARG A 295 22.91 -4.15 10.00
N GLN A 296 22.96 -4.68 8.78
CA GLN A 296 23.48 -3.96 7.62
C GLN A 296 22.63 -2.73 7.26
N VAL A 297 21.31 -2.88 7.23
CA VAL A 297 20.39 -1.74 7.02
C VAL A 297 20.59 -0.69 8.11
N ASN A 298 20.78 -1.11 9.36
CA ASN A 298 21.07 -0.17 10.44
C ASN A 298 22.42 0.53 10.30
N ALA A 299 23.44 -0.14 9.76
CA ALA A 299 24.71 0.50 9.45
C ALA A 299 24.53 1.61 8.40
N THR A 300 23.74 1.35 7.35
CA THR A 300 23.34 2.38 6.37
C THR A 300 22.58 3.52 7.04
N ILE A 301 21.60 3.24 7.90
CA ILE A 301 20.83 4.28 8.62
C ILE A 301 21.76 5.14 9.47
N GLU A 302 22.71 4.56 10.21
CA GLU A 302 23.70 5.33 10.97
C GLU A 302 24.55 6.21 10.05
N ARG A 303 25.06 5.66 8.93
CA ARG A 303 25.87 6.39 7.97
C ARG A 303 25.13 7.58 7.38
N VAL A 304 23.94 7.37 6.80
CA VAL A 304 23.20 8.45 6.10
C VAL A 304 22.82 9.59 7.06
N ARG A 305 22.65 9.28 8.34
CA ARG A 305 22.43 10.30 9.38
C ARG A 305 23.68 11.10 9.69
N ALA A 306 24.83 10.41 9.80
CA ALA A 306 26.09 11.01 10.21
C ALA A 306 26.76 11.84 9.09
N ASP A 307 26.61 11.44 7.84
CA ASP A 307 27.28 12.06 6.67
C ASP A 307 26.42 13.14 5.97
N GLY A 308 25.22 13.43 6.51
CA GLY A 308 24.28 14.41 5.98
C GLY A 308 23.48 13.93 4.76
N THR A 309 23.60 12.66 4.34
CA THR A 309 22.80 12.09 3.25
C THR A 309 21.31 12.16 3.55
N TRP A 310 20.92 11.87 4.80
CA TRP A 310 19.53 11.97 5.23
C TRP A 310 18.96 13.37 4.99
N TRP A 311 19.71 14.42 5.32
CA TRP A 311 19.30 15.81 5.07
C TRP A 311 19.15 16.08 3.58
N ARG A 312 20.08 15.61 2.75
CA ARG A 312 19.96 15.76 1.29
C ARG A 312 18.71 15.07 0.73
N LEU A 313 18.39 13.87 1.21
CA LEU A 313 17.19 13.15 0.80
C LEU A 313 15.93 13.87 1.28
N TYR A 314 15.89 14.30 2.55
CA TYR A 314 14.76 15.02 3.11
C TYR A 314 14.52 16.35 2.39
N ASP A 315 15.58 17.13 2.15
CA ASP A 315 15.48 18.43 1.48
C ASP A 315 15.02 18.29 0.03
N ARG A 316 15.48 17.25 -0.66
CA ARG A 316 15.05 16.95 -2.03
C ARG A 316 13.56 16.67 -2.11
N TRP A 317 13.03 15.88 -1.18
CA TRP A 317 11.68 15.32 -1.31
C TRP A 317 10.62 16.05 -0.48
N PHE A 318 10.96 16.58 0.69
CA PHE A 318 9.97 17.06 1.67
C PHE A 318 10.10 18.51 2.08
N ALA A 319 11.26 19.17 1.95
CA ALA A 319 11.47 20.51 2.52
C ALA A 319 10.52 21.61 2.01
N VAL A 320 9.89 21.41 0.85
CA VAL A 320 8.85 22.32 0.33
C VAL A 320 7.53 22.21 1.10
N TYR A 321 7.26 21.05 1.68
CA TYR A 321 5.95 20.70 2.25
C TYR A 321 5.98 20.50 3.76
N LEU A 322 7.10 20.01 4.29
CA LEU A 322 7.24 19.59 5.68
C LEU A 322 8.48 20.21 6.32
N ALA A 323 8.36 20.46 7.62
CA ALA A 323 9.49 20.79 8.47
C ALA A 323 9.87 19.55 9.31
N THR A 324 11.15 19.41 9.62
CA THR A 324 11.65 18.34 10.47
C THR A 324 12.64 18.86 11.50
N SER A 325 12.72 18.18 12.64
CA SER A 325 13.78 18.37 13.63
C SER A 325 15.06 17.58 13.28
N GLY A 326 15.06 16.85 12.17
CA GLY A 326 16.16 16.00 11.70
C GLY A 326 15.81 14.52 11.71
N PRO A 327 16.80 13.65 11.50
CA PRO A 327 16.56 12.21 11.52
C PRO A 327 16.08 11.75 12.91
N PRO A 328 15.15 10.78 12.98
CA PRO A 328 14.66 10.21 14.25
C PRO A 328 15.80 9.66 15.09
N PRO A 329 15.71 9.51 16.42
CA PRO A 329 16.76 8.83 17.21
C PRO A 329 16.98 7.37 16.78
N LEU A 330 18.20 6.85 16.95
CA LEU A 330 18.47 5.41 16.77
C LEU A 330 17.81 4.64 17.92
N MET A 331 17.14 3.55 17.60
CA MET A 331 16.37 2.76 18.55
C MET A 331 16.89 1.32 18.53
N TYR A 332 17.84 1.02 19.41
CA TYR A 332 18.41 -0.31 19.53
C TYR A 332 18.03 -0.98 20.84
N ARG A 333 17.74 -2.27 20.78
CA ARG A 333 17.50 -3.08 21.97
C ARG A 333 18.81 -3.22 22.77
N PRO A 334 18.74 -3.46 24.09
CA PRO A 334 19.92 -3.75 24.89
C PRO A 334 20.58 -5.05 24.42
N GLU A 335 21.78 -4.94 23.87
CA GLU A 335 22.68 -6.05 23.53
C GLU A 335 24.13 -5.56 23.57
N ASP A 336 25.08 -6.48 23.77
CA ASP A 336 26.50 -6.19 23.58
C ASP A 336 26.78 -5.90 22.10
N ALA A 337 27.82 -5.09 21.82
CA ALA A 337 28.20 -4.78 20.46
C ALA A 337 28.55 -6.09 19.70
N PRO A 338 27.79 -6.46 18.66
CA PRO A 338 27.94 -7.76 18.04
C PRO A 338 29.23 -7.80 17.26
N GLN A 339 29.99 -8.89 17.42
CA GLN A 339 31.13 -9.17 16.57
C GLN A 339 30.66 -9.84 15.27
N PRO A 340 31.25 -9.51 14.11
CA PRO A 340 30.95 -10.21 12.88
C PRO A 340 31.35 -11.70 13.00
N PRO A 341 30.68 -12.61 12.26
CA PRO A 341 31.09 -14.01 12.22
C PRO A 341 32.54 -14.12 11.70
N ALA A 342 33.32 -15.00 12.31
CA ALA A 342 34.65 -15.34 11.80
C ALA A 342 34.53 -16.25 10.57
N PRO A 343 35.42 -16.13 9.57
CA PRO A 343 35.53 -17.13 8.52
C PRO A 343 35.75 -18.50 9.15
N GLU A 344 35.08 -19.54 8.67
CA GLU A 344 35.41 -20.91 9.08
C GLU A 344 36.88 -21.17 8.71
N GLU A 345 37.73 -21.47 9.71
CA GLU A 345 39.07 -22.00 9.43
C GLU A 345 38.87 -23.31 8.65
N GLU A 346 39.31 -23.35 7.39
CA GLU A 346 39.37 -24.58 6.62
C GLU A 346 40.10 -25.63 7.47
N ALA A 347 39.35 -26.64 7.93
CA ALA A 347 39.93 -27.76 8.68
C ALA A 347 41.02 -28.40 7.80
N PRO A 348 42.22 -28.68 8.36
CA PRO A 348 43.40 -29.05 7.59
C PRO A 348 43.29 -30.37 6.81
#